data_AF-A0A2V2S3S9-F1
#
_entry.id   AF-A0A2V2S3S9-F1
#
_cell.length_a   1.000
_cell.length_b   1.000
_cell.length_c   1.000
_cell.angle_alpha   90.00
_cell.angle_beta   90.00
_cell.angle_gamma   90.00
#
_symmetry.space_group_name_H-M   'P 1'
#
loop_
_entity.id
_entity.type
_entity.pdbx_description
1 polymer ?
#
loop_
_entity_poly.entity_id
_entity_poly.type
_entity_poly.pdbx_seq_one_letter_code
_entity_poly.pdbx_strand_id
1 'polypeptide(L)'
;MGVTSHVLNEALRAYVLTFPNRKRLMEHIKAAGLSAQTDEIVSKLDAVLKTAEDHLYNYPGGVPWGEAFERDYHALLLGQHPWLDTESLGRIHGFSGWLCWHEGLNANS
;
A
#
# COMPACT_ATOMS: atom_id res chain seq x y z
N MET A 1 -9.76 -12.44 18.78
CA MET A 1 -10.22 -12.41 17.37
C MET A 1 -9.12 -11.71 16.60
N GLY A 2 -8.60 -12.31 15.54
CA GLY A 2 -7.53 -11.72 14.72
C GLY A 2 -8.07 -10.57 13.85
N VAL A 3 -7.17 -9.79 13.25
CA VAL A 3 -7.54 -8.70 12.35
C VAL A 3 -8.12 -9.29 11.05
N THR A 4 -9.28 -8.80 10.62
CA THR A 4 -9.95 -9.26 9.40
C THR A 4 -9.46 -8.51 8.17
N SER A 5 -9.63 -9.08 6.98
CA SER A 5 -9.32 -8.39 5.71
C SER A 5 -10.07 -7.07 5.59
N HIS A 6 -11.34 -7.01 6.03
CA HIS A 6 -12.12 -5.78 6.01
C HIS A 6 -11.47 -4.67 6.84
N VAL A 7 -11.06 -4.97 8.07
CA VAL A 7 -10.37 -4.02 8.96
C VAL A 7 -9.05 -3.53 8.35
N LEU A 8 -8.26 -4.43 7.76
CA LEU A 8 -7.00 -4.05 7.12
C LEU A 8 -7.22 -3.10 5.93
N ASN A 9 -8.23 -3.37 5.10
CA ASN A 9 -8.56 -2.53 3.96
C ASN A 9 -9.05 -1.14 4.38
N GLU A 10 -9.95 -1.05 5.38
CA GLU A 10 -10.39 0.24 5.91
C GLU A 10 -9.24 1.04 6.51
N ALA A 11 -8.38 0.40 7.30
CA ALA A 11 -7.21 1.01 7.89
C ALA A 11 -6.21 1.47 6.82
N LEU A 12 -6.00 0.68 5.76
CA LEU A 12 -5.13 1.04 4.64
C LEU A 12 -5.66 2.28 3.89
N ARG A 13 -6.95 2.33 3.59
CA ARG A 13 -7.58 3.49 2.94
C ARG A 13 -7.50 4.76 3.78
N ALA A 14 -7.62 4.65 5.10
CA ALA A 14 -7.40 5.78 6.00
C ALA A 14 -5.91 6.20 6.05
N TYR A 15 -5.01 5.22 6.03
CA TYR A 15 -3.58 5.44 6.10
C TYR A 15 -3.04 6.12 4.83
N VAL A 16 -3.45 5.63 3.66
CA VAL A 16 -2.94 6.04 2.34
C VAL A 16 -4.05 6.69 1.52
N LEU A 17 -4.10 8.03 1.52
CA LEU A 17 -4.93 8.79 0.57
C LEU A 17 -4.16 9.16 -0.69
N THR A 18 -2.97 9.75 -0.50
CA THR A 18 -2.01 10.15 -1.54
C THR A 18 -0.63 9.63 -1.18
N PHE A 19 -0.23 9.84 0.08
CA PHE A 19 0.94 9.26 0.72
C PHE A 19 0.55 8.70 2.10
N PRO A 20 1.35 7.80 2.69
CA PRO A 20 1.08 7.20 3.99
C PRO A 20 1.13 8.24 5.12
N ASN A 21 0.12 8.29 5.97
CA ASN A 21 0.05 9.20 7.11
C ASN A 21 -0.32 8.48 8.41
N ARG A 22 0.67 8.30 9.29
CA ARG A 22 0.50 7.59 10.56
C ARG A 22 -0.55 8.20 11.48
N LYS A 23 -0.68 9.52 11.49
CA LYS A 23 -1.69 10.20 12.32
C LYS A 23 -3.10 9.77 11.91
N ARG A 24 -3.40 9.75 10.61
CA ARG A 24 -4.71 9.29 10.09
C ARG A 24 -5.00 7.84 10.45
N LEU A 25 -3.99 6.98 10.35
CA LEU A 25 -4.13 5.57 10.73
C LEU A 25 -4.45 5.42 12.22
N MET A 26 -3.71 6.11 13.09
CA MET A 26 -3.94 6.04 14.55
C MET A 26 -5.31 6.61 14.94
N GLU A 27 -5.73 7.71 14.31
CA GLU A 27 -7.07 8.29 14.49
C GLU A 27 -8.17 7.31 14.09
N HIS A 28 -8.02 6.64 12.95
CA HIS A 28 -8.95 5.62 12.48
C HIS A 28 -9.03 4.41 13.44
N ILE A 29 -7.89 3.84 13.84
CA ILE A 29 -7.83 2.69 14.77
C ILE A 29 -8.52 3.04 16.09
N LYS A 30 -8.26 4.24 16.63
CA LYS A 30 -8.90 4.71 17.86
C LYS A 30 -10.40 4.87 17.70
N ALA A 31 -10.86 5.48 16.60
CA ALA A 31 -12.29 5.70 16.33
C ALA A 31 -13.05 4.38 16.14
N ALA A 32 -12.41 3.37 15.55
CA ALA A 32 -12.98 2.05 15.33
C ALA A 32 -12.95 1.13 16.57
N GLY A 33 -12.35 1.58 17.69
CA GLY A 33 -12.21 0.75 18.90
C GLY A 33 -11.21 -0.40 18.75
N LEU A 34 -10.25 -0.29 17.82
CA LEU A 34 -9.31 -1.35 17.44
C LEU A 34 -7.94 -1.21 18.12
N SER A 35 -7.84 -0.43 19.21
CA SER A 35 -6.57 -0.13 19.86
C SER A 35 -5.80 -1.38 20.30
N ALA A 36 -6.50 -2.47 20.64
CA ALA A 36 -5.88 -3.75 21.02
C ALA A 36 -5.21 -4.48 19.84
N GLN A 37 -5.54 -4.14 18.60
CA GLN A 37 -4.97 -4.72 17.38
C GLN A 37 -3.97 -3.79 16.68
N THR A 38 -3.62 -2.65 17.27
CA THR A 38 -2.80 -1.61 16.63
C THR A 38 -1.53 -2.16 16.01
N ASP A 39 -0.75 -2.93 16.77
CA ASP A 39 0.55 -3.44 16.32
C ASP A 39 0.41 -4.40 15.14
N GLU A 40 -0.61 -5.27 15.16
CA GLU A 40 -0.89 -6.20 14.07
C GLU A 40 -1.34 -5.43 12.81
N ILE A 41 -2.23 -4.45 12.94
CA ILE A 41 -2.68 -3.61 11.83
C ILE A 41 -1.48 -2.86 11.23
N VAL A 42 -0.72 -2.15 12.05
CA VAL A 42 0.45 -1.37 11.61
C VAL A 42 1.45 -2.27 10.89
N SER A 43 1.78 -3.43 11.47
CA SER A 43 2.71 -4.38 10.87
C SER A 43 2.25 -4.87 9.49
N LYS A 44 0.95 -5.20 9.34
CA LYS A 44 0.39 -5.63 8.05
C LYS A 44 0.39 -4.51 7.00
N LEU A 45 0.07 -3.29 7.40
CA LEU A 45 0.08 -2.13 6.51
C LEU A 45 1.51 -1.74 6.09
N ASP A 46 2.48 -1.91 6.97
CA ASP A 46 3.89 -1.64 6.66
C ASP A 46 4.47 -2.67 5.72
N ALA A 47 4.05 -3.93 5.87
CA ALA A 47 4.45 -4.99 4.96
C ALA A 47 3.99 -4.71 3.52
N VAL A 48 2.77 -4.20 3.29
CA VAL A 48 2.30 -3.90 1.93
C VAL A 48 3.04 -2.70 1.32
N LEU A 49 3.29 -1.64 2.10
CA LEU A 49 4.08 -0.51 1.62
C LEU A 49 5.52 -0.92 1.31
N LYS A 50 6.11 -1.75 2.15
CA LYS A 50 7.45 -2.27 1.90
C LYS A 50 7.52 -3.12 0.63
N THR A 51 6.55 -4.02 0.40
CA THR A 51 6.48 -4.79 -0.85
C THR A 51 6.39 -3.86 -2.07
N ALA A 52 5.56 -2.82 -1.98
CA ALA A 52 5.43 -1.81 -3.02
C ALA A 52 6.74 -1.07 -3.28
N GLU A 53 7.32 -0.46 -2.25
CA GLU A 53 8.57 0.30 -2.32
C GLU A 53 9.73 -0.54 -2.83
N ASP A 54 9.95 -1.73 -2.24
CA ASP A 54 11.03 -2.64 -2.64
C ASP A 54 10.90 -3.02 -4.12
N HIS A 55 9.69 -3.24 -4.63
CA HIS A 55 9.50 -3.56 -6.04
C HIS A 55 9.90 -2.40 -6.95
N LEU A 56 9.49 -1.17 -6.60
CA LEU A 56 9.75 0.03 -7.41
C LEU A 56 11.23 0.41 -7.40
N TYR A 57 11.87 0.42 -6.23
CA TYR A 57 13.29 0.77 -6.10
C TYR A 57 14.22 -0.25 -6.77
N ASN A 58 13.81 -1.52 -6.83
CA ASN A 58 14.59 -2.57 -7.49
C ASN A 58 14.19 -2.80 -8.96
N TYR A 59 13.25 -2.02 -9.51
CA TYR A 59 12.80 -2.20 -10.88
C TYR A 59 13.90 -1.77 -11.87
N PRO A 60 14.40 -2.66 -12.74
CA PRO A 60 15.56 -2.38 -13.58
C PRO A 60 15.24 -1.34 -14.65
N GLY A 61 16.06 -0.28 -14.73
CA GLY A 61 15.90 0.77 -15.74
C GLY A 61 14.79 1.79 -15.46
N GLY A 62 14.22 1.77 -14.25
CA GLY A 62 13.13 2.64 -13.84
C GLY A 62 11.75 2.07 -14.18
N VAL A 63 10.72 2.61 -13.55
CA VAL A 63 9.34 2.13 -13.62
C VAL A 63 8.66 2.69 -14.87
N PRO A 64 8.18 1.84 -15.80
CA PRO A 64 7.66 2.29 -17.10
C PRO A 64 6.19 2.71 -17.10
N TRP A 65 5.46 2.52 -15.99
CA TRP A 65 4.04 2.90 -15.83
C TRP A 65 3.13 2.58 -17.03
N GLY A 66 3.21 1.34 -17.54
CA GLY A 66 2.31 0.83 -18.58
C GLY A 66 1.47 -0.35 -18.09
N GLU A 67 0.45 -0.73 -18.87
CA GLU A 67 -0.51 -1.80 -18.53
C GLU A 67 0.16 -3.12 -18.11
N ALA A 68 1.27 -3.49 -18.76
CA ALA A 68 2.02 -4.69 -18.43
C ALA A 68 2.63 -4.61 -17.01
N PHE A 69 3.27 -3.48 -16.68
CA PHE A 69 3.81 -3.23 -15.35
C PHE A 69 2.69 -3.21 -14.31
N GLU A 70 1.59 -2.50 -14.57
CA GLU A 70 0.47 -2.40 -13.63
C GLU A 70 -0.12 -3.77 -13.29
N ARG A 71 -0.35 -4.62 -14.30
CA ARG A 71 -0.84 -5.98 -14.10
C ARG A 71 0.10 -6.81 -13.24
N ASP A 72 1.40 -6.79 -13.57
CA ASP A 72 2.40 -7.59 -12.87
C ASP A 72 2.60 -7.09 -11.43
N TYR A 73 2.52 -5.77 -11.24
CA TYR A 73 2.57 -5.10 -9.94
C TYR A 73 1.35 -5.45 -9.06
N HIS A 74 0.14 -5.43 -9.61
CA HIS A 74 -1.07 -5.84 -8.88
C HIS A 74 -1.03 -7.31 -8.53
N ALA A 75 -0.55 -8.17 -9.43
CA ALA A 75 -0.37 -9.59 -9.18
C ALA A 75 0.63 -9.84 -8.04
N LEU A 76 1.74 -9.10 -7.99
CA LEU A 76 2.71 -9.15 -6.89
C LEU A 76 2.05 -8.78 -5.55
N LEU A 77 1.35 -7.66 -5.49
CA LEU A 77 0.70 -7.18 -4.27
C LEU A 77 -0.36 -8.16 -3.77
N LEU A 78 -1.23 -8.68 -4.65
CA LEU A 78 -2.24 -9.67 -4.28
C LEU A 78 -1.63 -11.02 -3.89
N GLY A 79 -0.52 -11.43 -4.50
CA GLY A 79 0.19 -12.65 -4.16
C GLY A 79 0.80 -12.61 -2.75
N GLN A 80 1.33 -11.46 -2.33
CA GLN A 80 1.91 -11.28 -1.00
C GLN A 80 0.90 -10.85 0.06
N HIS A 81 -0.14 -10.12 -0.33
CA HIS A 81 -1.14 -9.51 0.55
C HIS A 81 -2.56 -9.85 0.06
N PRO A 82 -2.99 -11.13 0.16
CA PRO A 82 -4.26 -11.61 -0.43
C PRO A 82 -5.52 -11.03 0.24
N TRP A 83 -5.35 -10.25 1.30
CA TRP A 83 -6.44 -9.54 1.95
C TRP A 83 -6.82 -8.24 1.24
N LEU A 84 -5.98 -7.71 0.34
CA LEU A 84 -6.25 -6.46 -0.37
C LEU A 84 -7.49 -6.56 -1.28
N ASP A 85 -8.34 -5.54 -1.19
CA ASP A 85 -9.41 -5.31 -2.17
C ASP A 85 -8.99 -4.32 -3.27
N THR A 86 -9.85 -4.16 -4.28
CA THR A 86 -9.61 -3.30 -5.44
C THR A 86 -9.39 -1.83 -5.06
N GLU A 87 -10.13 -1.32 -4.07
CA GLU A 87 -10.02 0.09 -3.68
C GLU A 87 -8.68 0.36 -2.97
N SER A 88 -8.30 -0.54 -2.07
CA SER A 88 -7.01 -0.52 -1.37
C SER A 88 -5.83 -0.67 -2.32
N LEU A 89 -5.93 -1.58 -3.31
CA LEU A 89 -4.97 -1.68 -4.41
C LEU A 89 -4.82 -0.34 -5.15
N GLY A 90 -5.94 0.32 -5.44
CA GLY A 90 -5.94 1.65 -6.05
C GLY A 90 -5.19 2.69 -5.21
N ARG A 91 -5.31 2.65 -3.88
CA ARG A 91 -4.55 3.54 -2.97
C ARG A 91 -3.06 3.27 -3.03
N ILE A 92 -2.65 2.00 -2.99
CA ILE A 92 -1.23 1.62 -3.09
C ILE A 92 -0.67 2.03 -4.45
N HIS A 93 -1.39 1.76 -5.54
CA HIS A 93 -1.00 2.19 -6.89
C HIS A 93 -0.82 3.72 -6.95
N GLY A 94 -1.80 4.50 -6.49
CA GLY A 94 -1.70 5.96 -6.49
C GLY A 94 -0.50 6.48 -5.68
N PHE A 95 -0.24 5.88 -4.51
CA PHE A 95 0.95 6.17 -3.72
C PHE A 95 2.24 5.82 -4.47
N SER A 96 2.32 4.65 -5.11
CA SER A 96 3.47 4.23 -5.89
C SER A 96 3.76 5.16 -7.05
N GLY A 97 2.73 5.65 -7.75
CA GLY A 97 2.87 6.66 -8.81
C GLY A 97 3.44 7.97 -8.28
N TRP A 98 2.93 8.45 -7.14
CA TRP A 98 3.47 9.63 -6.46
C TRP A 98 4.93 9.42 -6.03
N LEU A 99 5.26 8.26 -5.46
CA LEU A 99 6.61 7.94 -5.00
C LEU A 99 7.59 7.92 -6.17
N CYS A 100 7.26 7.24 -7.27
CA CYS A 100 8.15 7.19 -8.43
C CYS A 100 8.38 8.56 -9.07
N TRP A 101 7.36 9.43 -9.09
CA TRP A 101 7.53 10.82 -9.51
C TRP A 101 8.44 11.61 -8.55
N HIS A 102 8.21 11.48 -7.24
CA HIS A 102 8.95 12.21 -6.21
C HIS A 102 10.44 11.81 -6.16
N GLU A 103 10.72 10.51 -6.29
CA GLU A 103 12.04 9.92 -6.16
C GLU A 103 12.79 9.80 -7.50
N GLY A 104 12.17 10.20 -8.61
CA GLY A 104 12.77 10.10 -9.95
C GLY A 104 12.97 8.66 -10.42
N LEU A 105 12.10 7.73 -10.01
CA LEU A 105 12.16 6.31 -10.37
C LEU A 105 11.50 5.99 -11.71
N ASN A 106 10.79 6.94 -12.31
CA ASN A 106 10.17 6.72 -13.61
C ASN A 106 11.23 6.41 -14.68
N ALA A 107 10.96 5.43 -15.54
CA ALA A 107 11.80 5.20 -16.70
C ALA A 107 11.75 6.46 -17.59
N ASN A 108 12.93 7.02 -17.91
CA ASN A 108 13.00 8.06 -18.92
C ASN A 108 12.64 7.44 -20.26
N SER A 109 11.52 7.89 -20.83
CA SER A 109 11.08 7.52 -22.18
C SER A 109 12.09 7.96 -23.24
#